data_AF-A0A819KYN3-F1
#
_entry.id   AF-A0A819KYN3-F1
#
_cell.length_a   1.000
_cell.length_b   1.000
_cell.length_c   1.000
_cell.angle_alpha   90.00
_cell.angle_beta   90.00
_cell.angle_gamma   90.00
#
_symmetry.space_group_name_H-M   'P 1'
#
loop_
_entity.id
_entity.type
_entity.pdbx_description
1 polymer ?
#
loop_
_entity_poly.entity_id
_entity_poly.type
_entity_poly.pdbx_seq_one_letter_code
_entity_poly.pdbx_strand_id
1 'polypeptide(L)'
;MPNIILGLVLFIIFSICSSTLLWRIETTPPSYIFGTIHISYNLVWPHVSNKTREAFLSSTHFYAEIDAKDDMYWDDFYQCLLNRSIRTRRTNLLITQEDLLDIHLAVEARRLNKTVGSLEPAEYHCMNEGWRYNLTTWYLILNHVKKEMKNRTYSIIDANDYFKDLTIKKYICGEMNREYIQTLFKSEDEIQQMEHRDEQISNHIHTLLSPPNNNRYFFGIGAAHMLGKHKNILVRLRTFGYKITRLCTNRKGIRYVL
;
A
#
# COMPACT_ATOMS: atom_id res chain seq x y z
N MET A 1 -19.55 38.11 -43.92
CA MET A 1 -18.77 37.38 -42.89
C MET A 1 -19.44 37.64 -41.54
N PRO A 2 -19.52 36.67 -40.61
CA PRO A 2 -18.74 35.44 -40.51
C PRO A 2 -19.56 34.14 -40.67
N ASN A 3 -18.87 33.10 -41.14
CA ASN A 3 -19.29 31.70 -41.10
C ASN A 3 -19.18 31.21 -39.65
N ILE A 4 -20.29 30.74 -39.08
CA ILE A 4 -20.26 29.99 -37.81
C ILE A 4 -19.91 28.55 -38.16
N ILE A 5 -18.64 28.19 -38.01
CA ILE A 5 -18.23 26.79 -38.00
C ILE A 5 -18.72 26.20 -36.68
N LEU A 6 -19.81 25.43 -36.73
CA LEU A 6 -20.27 24.63 -35.61
C LEU A 6 -19.27 23.47 -35.43
N GLY A 7 -18.25 23.68 -34.61
CA GLY A 7 -17.27 22.65 -34.25
C GLY A 7 -17.99 21.48 -33.59
N LEU A 8 -18.01 20.33 -34.27
CA LEU A 8 -18.62 19.11 -33.77
C LEU A 8 -17.69 18.51 -32.71
N VAL A 9 -17.95 18.83 -31.44
CA VAL A 9 -17.19 18.28 -30.31
C VAL A 9 -17.45 16.78 -30.23
N LEU A 10 -16.47 15.97 -30.63
CA LEU A 10 -16.57 14.51 -30.59
C LEU A 10 -16.28 14.03 -29.15
N PHE A 11 -17.27 13.40 -28.51
CA PHE A 11 -17.06 12.76 -27.21
C PHE A 11 -16.45 11.37 -27.40
N ILE A 12 -15.17 11.20 -27.08
CA ILE A 12 -14.60 9.86 -26.99
C ILE A 12 -14.73 9.36 -25.55
N ILE A 13 -15.59 8.36 -25.36
CA ILE A 13 -15.69 7.63 -24.09
C ILE A 13 -14.50 6.68 -24.01
N PHE A 14 -13.54 6.98 -23.15
CA PHE A 14 -12.46 6.06 -22.83
C PHE A 14 -12.69 5.43 -21.47
N SER A 15 -12.45 4.12 -21.36
CA SER A 15 -12.34 3.45 -20.08
C SER A 15 -10.94 3.71 -19.52
N ILE A 16 -10.85 4.56 -18.51
CA ILE A 16 -9.62 4.73 -17.74
C ILE A 16 -9.59 3.61 -16.71
N CYS A 17 -8.63 2.69 -16.79
CA CYS A 17 -8.36 1.76 -15.68
C CYS A 17 -7.86 2.60 -14.50
N SER A 18 -8.69 2.75 -13.47
CA SER A 18 -8.22 3.17 -12.16
C SER A 18 -7.70 1.95 -11.40
N SER A 19 -6.56 2.11 -10.73
CA SER A 19 -5.97 1.01 -9.97
C SER A 19 -6.84 0.63 -8.78
N THR A 20 -6.89 -0.68 -8.50
CA THR A 20 -7.45 -1.21 -7.26
C THR A 20 -6.37 -1.52 -6.22
N LEU A 21 -5.09 -1.32 -6.58
CA LEU A 21 -3.91 -1.84 -5.90
C LEU A 21 -4.02 -3.33 -5.54
N LEU A 22 -4.78 -4.08 -6.33
CA LEU A 22 -4.99 -5.51 -6.18
C LEU A 22 -4.38 -6.25 -7.38
N TRP A 23 -3.66 -7.31 -7.08
CA TRP A 23 -3.13 -8.24 -8.06
C TRP A 23 -3.68 -9.63 -7.76
N ARG A 24 -4.15 -10.33 -8.80
CA ARG A 24 -4.60 -11.71 -8.72
C ARG A 24 -3.44 -12.63 -9.13
N ILE A 25 -3.15 -13.61 -8.29
CA ILE A 25 -2.27 -14.74 -8.57
C ILE A 25 -3.14 -15.89 -9.07
N GLU A 26 -2.84 -16.43 -10.26
CA GLU A 26 -3.60 -17.51 -10.89
C GLU A 26 -3.30 -18.89 -10.29
N THR A 27 -3.48 -19.04 -8.98
CA THR A 27 -3.53 -20.35 -8.29
C THR A 27 -4.94 -20.93 -8.34
N THR A 28 -5.10 -22.18 -7.90
CA THR A 28 -6.40 -22.86 -7.81
C THR A 28 -6.63 -23.30 -6.37
N PRO A 29 -7.44 -22.58 -5.55
CA PRO A 29 -8.18 -21.35 -5.88
C PRO A 29 -7.28 -20.10 -6.00
N PRO A 30 -7.73 -19.01 -6.65
CA PRO A 30 -6.86 -17.86 -6.93
C PRO A 30 -6.65 -16.98 -5.71
N SER A 31 -5.39 -16.63 -5.45
CA SER A 31 -4.96 -15.78 -4.34
C SER A 31 -4.71 -14.33 -4.78
N TYR A 32 -4.56 -13.41 -3.83
CA TYR A 32 -4.51 -11.98 -4.09
C TYR A 32 -3.41 -11.28 -3.30
N ILE A 33 -2.79 -10.27 -3.91
CA ILE A 33 -1.90 -9.31 -3.25
C ILE A 33 -2.58 -7.96 -3.29
N PHE A 34 -2.72 -7.32 -2.14
CA PHE A 34 -3.23 -5.97 -2.00
C PHE A 34 -2.14 -5.05 -1.46
N GLY A 35 -1.90 -3.96 -2.19
CA GLY A 35 -0.97 -2.91 -1.81
C GLY A 35 -1.57 -2.03 -0.72
N THR A 36 -1.16 -2.19 0.54
CA THR A 36 -1.61 -1.38 1.68
C THR A 36 -0.78 -0.10 1.83
N ILE A 37 -1.24 0.79 2.71
CA ILE A 37 -0.49 1.97 3.18
C ILE A 37 -0.74 2.10 4.68
N HIS A 38 0.28 2.49 5.43
CA HIS A 38 0.18 2.68 6.89
C HIS A 38 -0.54 4.00 7.23
N ILE A 39 -1.78 4.14 6.77
CA ILE A 39 -2.68 5.27 7.04
C ILE A 39 -3.95 4.72 7.70
N SER A 40 -4.68 5.60 8.39
CA SER A 40 -5.96 5.25 9.00
C SER A 40 -6.92 4.60 8.01
N TYR A 41 -7.42 3.41 8.36
CA TYR A 41 -8.51 2.67 7.74
C TYR A 41 -9.71 3.57 7.46
N ASN A 42 -10.11 4.41 8.42
CA ASN A 42 -11.27 5.30 8.28
C ASN A 42 -11.12 6.28 7.10
N LEU A 43 -9.87 6.63 6.75
CA LEU A 43 -9.57 7.53 5.63
C LEU A 43 -9.42 6.80 4.29
N VAL A 44 -9.03 5.53 4.29
CA VAL A 44 -8.68 4.79 3.07
C VAL A 44 -9.78 3.82 2.66
N TRP A 45 -10.33 3.08 3.61
CA TRP A 45 -11.25 1.97 3.36
C TRP A 45 -12.50 2.33 2.58
N PRO A 46 -13.19 3.48 2.81
CA PRO A 46 -14.33 3.88 2.00
C PRO A 46 -14.02 3.99 0.50
N HIS A 47 -12.77 4.26 0.14
CA HIS A 47 -12.31 4.43 -1.23
C HIS A 47 -11.68 3.17 -1.85
N VAL A 48 -11.43 2.12 -1.05
CA VAL A 48 -10.95 0.83 -1.55
C VAL A 48 -12.02 0.21 -2.47
N SER A 49 -11.58 -0.32 -3.61
CA SER A 49 -12.51 -0.84 -4.62
C SER A 49 -13.30 -2.06 -4.12
N ASN A 50 -14.53 -2.24 -4.61
CA ASN A 50 -15.33 -3.43 -4.30
C ASN A 50 -14.61 -4.74 -4.66
N LYS A 51 -13.84 -4.76 -5.76
CA LYS A 51 -13.04 -5.93 -6.15
C LYS A 51 -12.03 -6.32 -5.07
N THR A 52 -11.40 -5.34 -4.42
CA THR A 52 -10.49 -5.57 -3.30
C THR A 52 -11.22 -6.11 -2.08
N ARG A 53 -12.37 -5.52 -1.74
CA ARG A 53 -13.20 -5.99 -0.62
C ARG A 53 -13.69 -7.42 -0.86
N GLU A 54 -14.18 -7.74 -2.05
CA GLU A 54 -14.62 -9.07 -2.45
C GLU A 54 -13.48 -10.10 -2.42
N ALA A 55 -12.28 -9.72 -2.89
CA ALA A 55 -11.09 -10.57 -2.79
C ALA A 55 -10.72 -10.85 -1.33
N PHE A 56 -10.77 -9.84 -0.45
CA PHE A 56 -10.52 -10.02 0.98
C PHE A 56 -11.57 -10.94 1.61
N LEU A 57 -12.86 -10.67 1.38
CA LEU A 57 -13.96 -11.44 1.95
C LEU A 57 -13.96 -12.90 1.49
N SER A 58 -13.68 -13.16 0.21
CA SER A 58 -13.66 -14.51 -0.35
C SER A 58 -12.46 -15.35 0.08
N SER A 59 -11.36 -14.74 0.51
CA SER A 59 -10.15 -15.44 0.97
C SER A 59 -10.34 -16.14 2.32
N THR A 60 -9.72 -17.31 2.47
CA THR A 60 -9.74 -18.08 3.72
C THR A 60 -8.55 -17.74 4.61
N HIS A 61 -7.49 -17.15 4.03
CA HIS A 61 -6.26 -16.80 4.73
C HIS A 61 -5.94 -15.31 4.49
N PHE A 62 -5.49 -14.63 5.54
CA PHE A 62 -4.96 -13.28 5.47
C PHE A 62 -3.52 -13.26 6.01
N TYR A 63 -2.61 -12.70 5.24
CA TYR A 63 -1.21 -12.56 5.65
C TYR A 63 -0.79 -11.11 5.47
N ALA A 64 -0.35 -10.46 6.55
CA ALA A 64 0.14 -9.08 6.50
C ALA A 64 1.66 -9.05 6.32
N GLU A 65 2.19 -7.97 5.76
CA GLU A 65 3.63 -7.67 5.79
C GLU A 65 4.14 -7.57 7.23
N ILE A 66 3.41 -6.86 8.09
CA ILE A 66 3.71 -6.70 9.52
C ILE A 66 3.30 -7.94 10.33
N ASP A 67 3.79 -8.04 11.56
CA ASP A 67 3.35 -9.11 12.44
C ASP A 67 1.87 -8.96 12.84
N ALA A 68 1.03 -9.81 12.28
CA ALA A 68 -0.43 -9.81 12.50
C ALA A 68 -0.89 -10.89 13.48
N LYS A 69 0.01 -11.63 14.12
CA LYS A 69 -0.35 -12.76 14.99
C LYS A 69 -0.41 -12.39 16.46
N ASP A 70 0.43 -11.49 16.92
CA ASP A 70 0.60 -11.23 18.35
C ASP A 70 0.27 -9.77 18.68
N ASP A 71 -0.76 -9.60 19.52
CA ASP A 71 -1.28 -8.30 19.93
C ASP A 71 -0.24 -7.50 20.72
N MET A 72 0.69 -8.17 21.41
CA MET A 72 1.79 -7.52 22.14
C MET A 72 2.76 -6.79 21.20
N TYR A 73 2.99 -7.32 20.01
CA TYR A 73 3.84 -6.67 19.00
C TYR A 73 3.20 -5.44 18.39
N TRP A 74 1.88 -5.32 18.46
CA TRP A 74 1.17 -4.19 17.88
C TRP A 74 1.38 -2.95 18.72
N ASP A 75 1.44 -3.11 20.05
CA ASP A 75 1.79 -2.03 20.98
C ASP A 75 3.22 -1.56 20.71
N ASP A 76 4.19 -2.46 20.57
CA ASP A 76 5.58 -2.10 20.28
C ASP A 76 5.74 -1.44 18.90
N PHE A 77 5.07 -1.97 17.88
CA PHE A 77 5.04 -1.38 16.54
C PHE A 77 4.42 0.02 16.58
N TYR A 78 3.27 0.18 17.25
CA TYR A 78 2.58 1.44 17.41
C TYR A 78 3.40 2.45 18.23
N GLN A 79 4.05 2.03 19.32
CA GLN A 79 4.96 2.87 20.10
C GLN A 79 6.19 3.27 19.30
N CYS A 80 6.72 2.41 18.44
CA CYS A 80 7.82 2.72 17.54
C CYS A 80 7.41 3.74 16.45
N LEU A 81 6.22 3.57 15.85
CA LEU A 81 5.60 4.57 14.96
C LEU A 81 5.45 5.92 15.68
N LEU A 82 4.91 5.90 16.89
CA LEU A 82 4.67 7.08 17.70
C LEU A 82 5.97 7.75 18.18
N ASN A 83 6.91 7.03 18.81
CA ASN A 83 8.17 7.59 19.32
C ASN A 83 9.02 8.26 18.22
N ARG A 84 8.95 7.78 16.98
CA ARG A 84 9.60 8.41 15.83
C ARG A 84 8.83 9.62 15.29
N SER A 85 7.51 9.64 15.42
CA SER A 85 6.67 10.82 15.15
C SER A 85 6.76 11.89 16.27
N ILE A 86 7.02 11.49 17.52
CA ILE A 86 6.98 12.34 18.72
C ILE A 86 8.32 13.04 19.01
N ARG A 87 9.39 12.80 18.22
CA ARG A 87 10.52 13.75 18.19
C ARG A 87 10.16 15.07 17.49
N THR A 88 8.91 15.24 17.04
CA THR A 88 8.25 16.55 16.93
C THR A 88 7.24 16.69 18.06
N ARG A 89 7.64 17.30 19.17
CA ARG A 89 6.71 17.76 20.23
C ARG A 89 5.69 18.72 19.59
N ARG A 90 4.49 18.25 19.22
CA ARG A 90 3.21 19.00 18.99
C ARG A 90 2.28 18.30 17.97
N THR A 91 1.79 17.09 18.25
CA THR A 91 0.66 16.53 17.49
C THR A 91 -0.32 15.83 18.41
N ASN A 92 -1.45 16.48 18.71
CA ASN A 92 -2.62 15.86 19.35
C ASN A 92 -3.44 15.07 18.32
N LEU A 93 -2.82 14.14 17.58
CA LEU A 93 -3.58 13.18 16.76
C LEU A 93 -3.76 11.91 17.60
N LEU A 94 -4.97 11.72 18.14
CA LEU A 94 -5.39 10.45 18.72
C LEU A 94 -5.69 9.47 17.57
N ILE A 95 -4.65 8.99 16.89
CA ILE A 95 -4.75 7.79 16.03
C ILE A 95 -4.67 6.62 16.99
N THR A 96 -5.71 5.80 17.14
CA THR A 96 -5.59 4.58 17.94
C THR A 96 -4.90 3.48 17.13
N GLN A 97 -4.34 2.47 17.79
CA GLN A 97 -3.61 1.37 17.15
C GLN A 97 -4.43 0.64 16.07
N GLU A 98 -5.73 0.48 16.32
CA GLU A 98 -6.70 -0.15 15.41
C GLU A 98 -7.02 0.69 14.18
N ASP A 99 -6.58 1.96 14.14
CA ASP A 99 -6.84 2.80 12.99
C ASP A 99 -5.96 2.42 11.80
N LEU A 100 -4.78 1.82 11.93
CA LEU A 100 -3.94 1.54 10.76
C LEU A 100 -4.55 0.46 9.86
N LEU A 101 -4.62 0.70 8.55
CA LEU A 101 -5.26 -0.22 7.60
C LEU A 101 -4.72 -1.66 7.68
N ASP A 102 -3.40 -1.84 7.83
CA ASP A 102 -2.76 -3.16 7.91
C ASP A 102 -3.23 -3.97 9.12
N ILE A 103 -3.23 -3.30 10.28
CA ILE A 103 -3.71 -3.79 11.57
C ILE A 103 -5.21 -4.08 11.48
N HIS A 104 -6.00 -3.13 10.99
CA HIS A 104 -7.44 -3.29 10.88
C HIS A 104 -7.82 -4.52 10.04
N LEU A 105 -7.13 -4.74 8.92
CA LEU A 105 -7.36 -5.93 8.09
C LEU A 105 -7.04 -7.24 8.82
N ALA A 106 -6.01 -7.26 9.68
CA ALA A 106 -5.70 -8.41 10.51
C ALA A 106 -6.79 -8.67 11.57
N VAL A 107 -7.24 -7.63 12.28
CA VAL A 107 -8.36 -7.73 13.25
C VAL A 107 -9.61 -8.25 12.56
N GLU A 108 -9.96 -7.66 11.43
CA GLU A 108 -11.15 -8.05 10.67
C GLU A 108 -11.02 -9.48 10.12
N ALA A 109 -9.83 -9.90 9.70
CA ALA A 109 -9.58 -11.27 9.27
C ALA A 109 -9.83 -12.28 10.40
N ARG A 110 -9.37 -11.97 11.63
CA ARG A 110 -9.65 -12.78 12.82
C ARG A 110 -11.16 -12.81 13.13
N ARG A 111 -11.84 -11.67 13.07
CA ARG A 111 -13.30 -11.56 13.27
C ARG A 111 -14.09 -12.41 12.26
N LEU A 112 -13.57 -12.55 11.05
CA LEU A 112 -14.13 -13.38 9.98
C LEU A 112 -13.63 -14.84 10.02
N ASN A 113 -12.98 -15.27 11.11
CA ASN A 113 -12.40 -16.62 11.29
C ASN A 113 -11.47 -17.06 10.15
N LYS A 114 -10.75 -16.12 9.54
CA LYS A 114 -9.69 -16.43 8.57
C LYS A 114 -8.44 -16.88 9.31
N THR A 115 -7.63 -17.73 8.70
CA THR A 115 -6.26 -17.98 9.19
C THR A 115 -5.44 -16.70 9.01
N VAL A 116 -4.86 -16.18 10.08
CA VAL A 116 -4.04 -14.97 10.05
C VAL A 116 -2.55 -15.30 10.21
N GLY A 117 -1.72 -14.67 9.39
CA GLY A 117 -0.28 -14.80 9.47
C GLY A 117 0.50 -13.53 9.08
N SER A 118 1.81 -13.65 9.18
CA SER A 118 2.77 -12.57 8.99
C SER A 118 3.78 -13.01 7.92
N LEU A 119 4.14 -12.10 7.01
CA LEU A 119 5.09 -12.38 5.92
C LEU A 119 6.52 -12.09 6.32
N GLU A 120 6.71 -11.12 7.21
CA GLU A 120 8.00 -10.77 7.80
C GLU A 120 7.91 -10.85 9.33
N PRO A 121 9.06 -11.06 9.98
CA PRO A 121 9.13 -11.00 11.43
C PRO A 121 9.14 -9.54 11.92
N ALA A 122 8.69 -9.32 13.16
CA ALA A 122 8.43 -7.98 13.70
C ALA A 122 9.68 -7.08 13.80
N GLU A 123 10.87 -7.68 13.83
CA GLU A 123 12.14 -6.98 13.96
C GLU A 123 12.46 -6.09 12.76
N TYR A 124 11.94 -6.41 11.56
CA TYR A 124 12.08 -5.55 10.37
C TYR A 124 11.33 -4.23 10.50
N HIS A 125 10.35 -4.18 11.39
CA HIS A 125 9.50 -3.01 11.54
C HIS A 125 10.01 -2.11 12.66
N CYS A 126 10.46 -2.66 13.81
CA CYS A 126 10.74 -1.84 15.00
C CYS A 126 11.83 -2.28 16.00
N MET A 127 12.60 -3.37 15.82
CA MET A 127 13.38 -3.95 16.95
C MET A 127 14.92 -4.01 16.82
N ASN A 128 15.57 -3.26 15.93
CA ASN A 128 17.03 -3.24 15.89
C ASN A 128 17.63 -1.85 16.12
N GLU A 129 18.30 -1.65 17.26
CA GLU A 129 19.09 -0.44 17.56
C GLU A 129 20.32 -0.29 16.63
N GLY A 130 20.78 -1.38 16.01
CA GLY A 130 21.85 -1.39 15.01
C GLY A 130 21.40 -1.14 13.57
N TRP A 131 20.09 -1.28 13.29
CA TRP A 131 19.49 -0.96 12.01
C TRP A 131 18.70 0.32 12.17
N ARG A 132 19.34 1.47 11.91
CA ARG A 132 18.70 2.79 11.88
C ARG A 132 17.74 2.90 10.69
N TYR A 133 16.75 2.03 10.62
CA TYR A 133 15.74 2.07 9.60
C TYR A 133 14.70 3.10 9.93
N ASN A 134 14.54 4.07 9.05
CA ASN A 134 13.30 4.80 8.93
C ASN A 134 12.18 3.87 8.55
N LEU A 135 11.01 4.04 9.16
CA LEU A 135 9.76 3.54 8.62
C LEU A 135 9.62 4.12 7.21
N THR A 136 10.04 3.36 6.21
CA THR A 136 10.18 3.78 4.81
C THR A 136 8.87 4.35 4.28
N THR A 137 7.71 3.96 4.79
CA THR A 137 6.44 4.60 4.38
C THR A 137 6.17 5.91 5.14
N TRP A 138 6.33 5.94 6.47
CA TRP A 138 6.04 7.12 7.30
C TRP A 138 7.08 8.23 7.16
N TYR A 139 8.36 7.89 7.23
CA TYR A 139 9.45 8.86 7.13
C TYR A 139 9.57 9.48 5.74
N LEU A 140 9.10 8.79 4.70
CA LEU A 140 9.19 9.27 3.32
C LEU A 140 8.01 10.17 2.95
N ILE A 141 6.81 9.88 3.48
CA ILE A 141 5.71 10.86 3.52
C ILE A 141 6.15 12.11 4.31
N LEU A 142 6.72 11.94 5.50
CA LEU A 142 7.16 13.07 6.34
C LEU A 142 8.33 13.86 5.73
N ASN A 143 9.27 13.24 5.02
CA ASN A 143 10.39 13.94 4.39
C ASN A 143 10.01 14.70 3.12
N HIS A 144 9.18 14.10 2.26
CA HIS A 144 8.65 14.79 1.09
C HIS A 144 7.91 16.05 1.53
N VAL A 145 7.11 15.92 2.60
CA VAL A 145 6.39 17.07 3.14
C VAL A 145 7.29 18.05 3.89
N LYS A 146 8.34 17.63 4.60
CA LYS A 146 9.35 18.58 5.12
C LYS A 146 9.98 19.44 4.02
N LYS A 147 10.17 18.87 2.82
CA LYS A 147 10.70 19.59 1.65
C LYS A 147 9.67 20.58 1.08
N GLU A 148 8.41 20.16 0.93
CA GLU A 148 7.33 21.03 0.42
C GLU A 148 6.89 22.11 1.43
N MET A 149 6.90 21.78 2.73
CA MET A 149 6.62 22.71 3.83
C MET A 149 7.71 23.75 4.04
N LYS A 150 8.98 23.44 3.74
CA LYS A 150 10.06 24.46 3.81
C LYS A 150 9.77 25.67 2.92
N ASN A 151 8.94 25.50 1.90
CA ASN A 151 8.57 26.57 0.97
C ASN A 151 7.24 27.27 1.32
N ARG A 152 6.52 26.86 2.39
CA ARG A 152 5.19 27.38 2.73
C ARG A 152 4.90 27.37 4.23
N THR A 153 4.40 28.48 4.78
CA THR A 153 3.87 28.55 6.16
C THR A 153 2.47 27.96 6.22
N TYR A 154 2.33 26.74 6.74
CA TYR A 154 1.04 26.10 7.01
C TYR A 154 0.81 25.93 8.51
N SER A 155 -0.45 25.98 8.94
CA SER A 155 -0.82 25.53 10.28
C SER A 155 -0.77 24.00 10.37
N ILE A 156 -0.69 23.45 11.58
CA ILE A 156 -0.64 22.00 11.83
C ILE A 156 -1.90 21.29 11.29
N ILE A 157 -3.02 21.99 11.24
CA ILE A 157 -4.30 21.47 10.73
C ILE A 157 -4.24 21.37 9.20
N ASP A 158 -3.76 22.43 8.53
CA ASP A 158 -3.63 22.45 7.06
C ASP A 158 -2.63 21.41 6.56
N ALA A 159 -1.56 21.19 7.32
CA ALA A 159 -0.60 20.14 7.06
C ALA A 159 -1.26 18.76 7.04
N ASN A 160 -1.99 18.41 8.11
CA ASN A 160 -2.65 17.11 8.24
C ASN A 160 -3.70 16.89 7.16
N ASP A 161 -4.50 17.90 6.83
CA ASP A 161 -5.48 17.76 5.75
C ASP A 161 -4.82 17.70 4.37
N TYR A 162 -3.70 18.39 4.16
CA TYR A 162 -2.88 18.25 2.97
C TYR A 162 -2.22 16.85 2.85
N PHE A 163 -1.70 16.31 3.97
CA PHE A 163 -1.15 14.95 4.04
C PHE A 163 -2.19 13.90 3.67
N LYS A 164 -3.41 14.05 4.21
CA LYS A 164 -4.57 13.21 3.89
C LYS A 164 -4.86 13.30 2.39
N ASP A 165 -5.04 14.49 1.84
CA ASP A 165 -5.48 14.63 0.45
C ASP A 165 -4.44 14.09 -0.55
N LEU A 166 -3.15 14.44 -0.41
CA LEU A 166 -2.17 14.11 -1.44
C LEU A 166 -1.80 12.61 -1.48
N THR A 167 -1.55 12.00 -0.31
CA THR A 167 -1.10 10.60 -0.24
C THR A 167 -2.25 9.63 -0.54
N ILE A 168 -3.41 9.90 0.04
CA ILE A 168 -4.60 9.07 -0.16
C ILE A 168 -5.09 9.18 -1.61
N LYS A 169 -5.09 10.38 -2.20
CA LYS A 169 -5.44 10.56 -3.62
C LYS A 169 -4.49 9.80 -4.53
N LYS A 170 -3.17 9.90 -4.31
CA LYS A 170 -2.18 9.15 -5.12
C LYS A 170 -2.36 7.64 -4.98
N TYR A 171 -2.64 7.16 -3.77
CA TYR A 171 -2.95 5.76 -3.50
C TYR A 171 -4.22 5.30 -4.22
N ILE A 172 -5.35 5.99 -3.99
CA ILE A 172 -6.67 5.68 -4.59
C ILE A 172 -6.62 5.72 -6.12
N CYS A 173 -5.94 6.72 -6.69
CA CYS A 173 -5.84 6.85 -8.13
C CYS A 173 -4.80 5.90 -8.76
N GLY A 174 -4.01 5.20 -7.94
CA GLY A 174 -2.90 4.36 -8.41
C GLY A 174 -1.78 5.15 -9.06
N GLU A 175 -1.66 6.44 -8.69
CA GLU A 175 -0.66 7.39 -9.18
C GLU A 175 0.66 7.30 -8.39
N MET A 176 0.76 6.42 -7.38
CA MET A 176 2.04 6.03 -6.80
C MET A 176 2.90 5.36 -7.87
N ASN A 177 3.70 6.19 -8.55
CA ASN A 177 4.53 5.78 -9.65
C ASN A 177 5.99 5.58 -9.22
N ARG A 178 6.76 5.00 -10.13
CA ARG A 178 8.17 4.67 -9.93
C ARG A 178 9.02 5.87 -9.52
N GLU A 179 8.82 7.00 -10.18
CA GLU A 179 9.60 8.22 -9.97
C GLU A 179 9.39 8.73 -8.55
N TYR A 180 8.14 8.71 -8.07
CA TYR A 180 7.81 9.04 -6.69
C TYR A 180 8.58 8.16 -5.70
N ILE A 181 8.55 6.83 -5.86
CA ILE A 181 9.27 5.90 -4.97
C ILE A 181 10.80 6.07 -5.02
N GLN A 182 11.36 6.34 -6.20
CA GLN A 182 12.80 6.63 -6.34
C GLN A 182 13.20 7.92 -5.62
N THR A 183 12.30 8.89 -5.48
CA THR A 183 12.55 10.05 -4.61
C THR A 183 12.42 9.74 -3.12
N LEU A 184 11.84 8.58 -2.76
CA LEU A 184 11.68 8.18 -1.37
C LEU A 184 12.98 7.56 -0.85
N PHE A 185 13.65 6.69 -1.61
CA PHE A 185 14.93 6.12 -1.18
C PHE A 185 16.07 7.11 -1.36
N LYS A 186 16.87 7.29 -0.29
CA LYS A 186 17.96 8.28 -0.24
C LYS A 186 19.32 7.69 -0.57
N SER A 187 19.47 6.37 -0.51
CA SER A 187 20.72 5.67 -0.80
C SER A 187 20.50 4.33 -1.47
N GLU A 188 21.55 3.84 -2.14
CA GLU A 188 21.59 2.49 -2.71
C GLU A 188 21.40 1.42 -1.62
N ASP A 189 21.91 1.66 -0.41
CA ASP A 189 21.73 0.75 0.73
C ASP A 189 20.25 0.59 1.09
N GLU A 190 19.46 1.67 1.13
CA GLU A 190 18.02 1.59 1.42
C GLU A 190 17.27 0.80 0.32
N ILE A 191 17.72 0.90 -0.94
CA ILE A 191 17.16 0.12 -2.06
C ILE A 191 17.50 -1.36 -1.92
N GLN A 192 18.77 -1.70 -1.69
CA GLN A 192 19.21 -3.09 -1.57
C GLN A 192 18.51 -3.82 -0.43
N GLN A 193 18.31 -3.13 0.68
CA GLN A 193 17.65 -3.75 1.81
C GLN A 193 16.13 -3.91 1.56
N MET A 194 15.50 -3.00 0.82
CA MET A 194 14.12 -3.22 0.33
C MET A 194 14.05 -4.43 -0.59
N GLU A 195 15.01 -4.59 -1.51
CA GLU A 195 15.10 -5.77 -2.38
C GLU A 195 15.30 -7.08 -1.59
N HIS A 196 16.02 -7.03 -0.47
CA HIS A 196 16.21 -8.17 0.43
C HIS A 196 14.89 -8.56 1.11
N ARG A 197 14.14 -7.58 1.62
CA ARG A 197 12.80 -7.80 2.19
C ARG A 197 11.84 -8.39 1.15
N ASP A 198 11.82 -7.81 -0.05
CA ASP A 198 11.04 -8.32 -1.19
C ASP A 198 11.36 -9.79 -1.50
N GLU A 199 12.63 -10.18 -1.38
CA GLU A 199 13.06 -11.57 -1.56
C GLU A 199 12.47 -12.50 -0.51
N GLN A 200 12.60 -12.14 0.76
CA GLN A 200 12.11 -12.94 1.88
C GLN A 200 10.60 -13.08 1.82
N ILE A 201 9.87 -11.98 1.60
CA ILE A 201 8.42 -11.98 1.44
C ILE A 201 8.03 -12.88 0.25
N SER A 202 8.71 -12.74 -0.89
CA SER A 202 8.37 -13.53 -2.09
C SER A 202 8.61 -15.03 -1.90
N ASN A 203 9.71 -15.40 -1.24
CA ASN A 203 10.01 -16.79 -0.89
C ASN A 203 8.94 -17.36 0.04
N HIS A 204 8.51 -16.59 1.05
CA HIS A 204 7.48 -17.03 1.98
C HIS A 204 6.12 -17.19 1.28
N ILE A 205 5.72 -16.24 0.44
CA ILE A 205 4.51 -16.37 -0.39
C ILE A 205 4.60 -17.62 -1.28
N HIS A 206 5.76 -17.88 -1.89
CA HIS A 206 5.96 -19.09 -2.70
C HIS A 206 5.71 -20.35 -1.88
N THR A 207 6.30 -20.46 -0.68
CA THR A 207 6.08 -21.59 0.24
C THR A 207 4.61 -21.77 0.61
N LEU A 208 3.90 -20.68 0.94
CA LEU A 208 2.47 -20.72 1.28
C LEU A 208 1.59 -21.18 0.11
N LEU A 209 2.02 -20.87 -1.12
CA LEU A 209 1.30 -21.20 -2.34
C LEU A 209 1.73 -22.54 -2.97
N SER A 210 2.81 -23.16 -2.49
CA SER A 210 3.33 -24.43 -3.00
C SER A 210 2.29 -25.56 -2.86
N PRO A 211 2.14 -26.46 -3.85
CA PRO A 211 1.22 -27.59 -3.76
C PRO A 211 1.59 -28.59 -2.64
N PRO A 212 0.60 -29.31 -2.07
CA PRO A 212 -0.83 -29.14 -2.30
C PRO A 212 -1.37 -27.89 -1.59
N ASN A 213 -1.99 -26.99 -2.34
CA ASN A 213 -2.57 -25.77 -1.81
C ASN A 213 -4.01 -25.61 -2.30
N ASN A 214 -4.96 -25.76 -1.38
CA ASN A 214 -6.39 -25.56 -1.64
C ASN A 214 -6.93 -24.27 -0.98
N ASN A 215 -6.02 -23.39 -0.53
CA ASN A 215 -6.35 -22.17 0.19
C ASN A 215 -6.39 -20.96 -0.72
N ARG A 216 -7.27 -20.02 -0.37
CA ARG A 216 -7.35 -18.71 -1.01
C ARG A 216 -6.71 -17.67 -0.09
N TYR A 217 -5.55 -17.16 -0.48
CA TYR A 217 -4.81 -16.18 0.32
C TYR A 217 -5.13 -14.75 -0.12
N PHE A 218 -5.18 -13.85 0.87
CA PHE A 218 -5.12 -12.41 0.68
C PHE A 218 -3.90 -11.87 1.41
N PHE A 219 -2.91 -11.40 0.65
CA PHE A 219 -1.68 -10.81 1.17
C PHE A 219 -1.82 -9.29 1.24
N GLY A 220 -1.77 -8.70 2.44
CA GLY A 220 -1.73 -7.26 2.66
C GLY A 220 -0.29 -6.79 2.78
N ILE A 221 0.25 -6.17 1.73
CA ILE A 221 1.66 -5.78 1.64
C ILE A 221 1.75 -4.29 1.31
N GLY A 222 2.63 -3.55 1.96
CA GLY A 222 2.87 -2.14 1.72
C GLY A 222 3.13 -1.85 0.25
N ALA A 223 2.37 -0.93 -0.33
CA ALA A 223 2.31 -0.68 -1.77
C ALA A 223 3.66 -0.40 -2.44
N ALA A 224 4.65 0.09 -1.67
CA ALA A 224 6.02 0.31 -2.13
C ALA A 224 6.70 -0.96 -2.65
N HIS A 225 6.43 -2.12 -2.05
CA HIS A 225 6.98 -3.43 -2.41
C HIS A 225 6.50 -3.95 -3.79
N MET A 226 5.52 -3.28 -4.41
CA MET A 226 4.95 -3.64 -5.72
C MET A 226 5.43 -2.70 -6.84
N LEU A 227 6.27 -1.72 -6.52
CA LEU A 227 6.72 -0.68 -7.43
C LEU A 227 8.18 -0.92 -7.87
N GLY A 228 8.63 -0.25 -8.94
CA GLY A 228 9.98 -0.45 -9.51
C GLY A 228 10.03 -1.44 -10.69
N LYS A 229 11.18 -1.48 -11.38
CA LYS A 229 11.38 -2.31 -12.59
C LYS A 229 12.14 -3.62 -12.34
N HIS A 230 12.84 -3.73 -11.22
CA HIS A 230 13.71 -4.86 -10.93
C HIS A 230 13.45 -5.34 -9.50
N LYS A 231 13.36 -6.67 -9.32
CA LYS A 231 13.35 -7.38 -8.03
C LYS A 231 12.24 -7.05 -7.01
N ASN A 232 11.17 -6.36 -7.41
CA ASN A 232 9.99 -6.24 -6.56
C ASN A 232 9.22 -7.57 -6.44
N ILE A 233 8.29 -7.65 -5.48
CA ILE A 233 7.53 -8.88 -5.18
C ILE A 233 6.84 -9.45 -6.41
N LEU A 234 6.19 -8.60 -7.21
CA LEU A 234 5.45 -9.06 -8.40
C LEU A 234 6.38 -9.64 -9.47
N VAL A 235 7.60 -9.13 -9.59
CA VAL A 235 8.61 -9.67 -10.51
C VAL A 235 9.14 -11.00 -9.99
N ARG A 236 9.48 -11.08 -8.69
CA ARG A 236 10.00 -12.31 -8.07
C ARG A 236 9.00 -13.45 -8.11
N LEU A 237 7.73 -13.20 -7.78
CA LEU A 237 6.70 -14.22 -7.89
C LEU A 237 6.50 -14.73 -9.32
N ARG A 238 6.66 -13.87 -10.33
CA ARG A 238 6.65 -14.32 -11.73
C ARG A 238 7.84 -15.22 -12.05
N THR A 239 9.00 -15.03 -11.42
CA THR A 239 10.15 -15.95 -11.58
C THR A 239 9.91 -17.34 -10.99
N PHE A 240 9.02 -17.47 -10.00
CA PHE A 240 8.53 -18.78 -9.53
C PHE A 240 7.48 -19.41 -10.45
N GLY A 241 7.13 -18.77 -11.57
CA GLY A 241 6.15 -19.28 -12.54
C GLY A 241 4.71 -18.84 -12.30
N TYR A 242 4.44 -17.98 -11.31
CA TYR A 242 3.07 -17.49 -11.09
C TYR A 242 2.64 -16.50 -12.18
N LYS A 243 1.46 -16.74 -12.77
CA LYS A 243 0.78 -15.74 -13.59
C LYS A 243 0.07 -14.74 -12.68
N ILE A 244 0.42 -13.46 -12.82
CA ILE A 244 -0.08 -12.37 -11.97
C ILE A 244 -0.69 -11.25 -12.81
N THR A 245 -1.96 -10.94 -12.54
CA THR A 245 -2.74 -9.94 -13.26
C THR A 245 -3.14 -8.79 -12.33
N ARG A 246 -2.85 -7.55 -12.72
CA ARG A 246 -3.35 -6.37 -12.00
C ARG A 246 -4.86 -6.23 -12.25
N LEU A 247 -5.63 -6.08 -11.18
CA LEU A 247 -7.06 -5.85 -11.29
C LEU A 247 -7.36 -4.34 -11.37
N CYS A 248 -8.19 -3.95 -12.32
CA CYS A 248 -8.58 -2.57 -12.59
C CYS A 248 -10.08 -2.36 -12.33
N THR A 249 -10.45 -1.13 -11.98
CA THR A 249 -11.83 -0.63 -12.11
C THR A 249 -11.93 0.27 -13.34
N ASN A 250 -12.97 0.09 -14.14
CA ASN A 250 -13.25 0.97 -15.27
C ASN A 250 -13.90 2.25 -14.76
N ARG A 251 -13.23 3.41 -14.89
CA ARG A 251 -13.89 4.71 -14.81
C ARG A 251 -14.21 5.17 -16.22
N LYS A 252 -15.46 5.54 -16.49
CA LYS A 252 -15.84 6.24 -17.73
C LYS A 252 -15.26 7.66 -17.64
N GLY A 253 -14.24 7.95 -18.44
CA GLY A 253 -13.73 9.29 -18.63
C GLY A 253 -14.31 9.90 -19.91
N ILE A 254 -14.74 11.16 -19.84
CA ILE A 254 -15.09 11.95 -21.02
C ILE A 254 -13.90 12.87 -21.30
N ARG A 255 -13.25 12.71 -22.45
CA ARG A 255 -12.19 13.63 -22.90
C ARG A 255 -12.73 14.46 -24.06
N TYR A 256 -12.68 15.78 -23.92
CA TYR A 256 -12.96 16.70 -25.00
C TYR A 256 -11.77 16.69 -25.95
N VAL A 257 -12.02 16.39 -27.23
CA VAL A 257 -11.05 16.61 -28.30
C VAL A 257 -11.45 17.93 -28.96
N LEU A 258 -10.58 18.95 -28.82
CA LEU A 258 -10.67 20.21 -29.56
C LEU A 258 -10.08 20.01 -30.96
#